data_AF-A0A5P2DXA0-F1
#
_entry.id   AF-A0A5P2DXA0-F1
#
_cell.length_a   1.000
_cell.length_b   1.000
_cell.length_c   1.000
_cell.angle_alpha   90.00
_cell.angle_beta   90.00
_cell.angle_gamma   90.00
#
_symmetry.space_group_name_H-M   'P 1'
#
loop_
_entity.id
_entity.type
_entity.pdbx_description
1 polymer ?
#
loop_
_entity_poly.entity_id
_entity_poly.type
_entity_poly.pdbx_seq_one_letter_code
_entity_poly.pdbx_strand_id
1 'polypeptide(L)' 'MLTMVEALAELRMSRAAFYRLRARGNAPRCLKLPNGQIRIRRADLDAWFEGCEVPAC' A
#
# COMPACT_ATOMS: atom_id res chain seq x y z
N MET A 1 -5.78 7.85 8.47
CA MET A 1 -4.59 6.98 8.62
C MET A 1 -5.08 5.55 8.56
N LEU A 2 -4.72 4.80 7.52
CA LEU A 2 -5.29 3.48 7.23
C LEU A 2 -4.45 2.40 7.89
N THR A 3 -5.13 1.36 8.35
CA THR A 3 -4.51 0.09 8.71
C THR A 3 -4.15 -0.69 7.45
N MET A 4 -3.26 -1.67 7.59
CA MET A 4 -2.95 -2.60 6.50
C MET A 4 -4.22 -3.26 5.94
N VAL A 5 -5.20 -3.59 6.78
CA VAL A 5 -6.43 -4.26 6.34
C VAL A 5 -7.29 -3.33 5.48
N GLU A 6 -7.44 -2.07 5.89
CA GLU A 6 -8.22 -1.08 5.11
C GLU A 6 -7.56 -0.77 3.77
N ALA A 7 -6.23 -0.57 3.75
CA ALA A 7 -5.51 -0.36 2.50
C ALA A 7 -5.68 -1.53 1.51
N LEU A 8 -5.61 -2.77 2.01
CA LEU A 8 -5.82 -3.97 1.19
C LEU A 8 -7.25 -4.11 0.68
N ALA A 9 -8.24 -3.74 1.50
CA ALA A 9 -9.65 -3.77 1.11
C ALA A 9 -9.92 -2.80 -0.05
N GLU A 10 -9.29 -1.63 -0.03
CA GLU A 10 -9.42 -0.63 -1.10
C GLU A 10 -8.69 -1.01 -2.37
N LEU A 11 -7.46 -1.53 -2.24
CA LEU A 11 -6.70 -2.10 -3.35
C LEU A 11 -7.37 -3.35 -3.95
N ARG A 12 -8.41 -3.90 -3.29
CA ARG A 12 -8.98 -5.23 -3.55
C ARG A 12 -7.89 -6.29 -3.75
N MET A 13 -6.84 -6.20 -2.95
CA MET A 13 -5.61 -6.97 -3.12
C MET A 13 -5.37 -7.89 -1.92
N SER A 14 -4.90 -9.10 -2.19
CA SER A 14 -4.50 -10.01 -1.11
C SER A 14 -3.22 -9.55 -0.42
N ARG A 15 -3.08 -9.85 0.88
CA ARG A 15 -1.83 -9.61 1.64
C ARG A 15 -0.60 -10.13 0.89
N ALA A 16 -0.69 -11.31 0.30
CA ALA A 16 0.41 -11.92 -0.45
C ALA A 16 0.84 -11.07 -1.65
N ALA A 17 -0.12 -10.55 -2.42
CA ALA A 17 0.18 -9.65 -3.55
C ALA A 17 0.83 -8.34 -3.08
N PHE A 18 0.36 -7.77 -1.97
CA PHE A 18 0.98 -6.59 -1.36
C PHE A 18 2.43 -6.86 -0.90
N TYR A 19 2.68 -7.99 -0.24
CA TYR A 19 4.04 -8.37 0.15
C TYR A 19 4.95 -8.60 -1.07
N ARG A 20 4.42 -9.14 -2.18
CA ARG A 20 5.17 -9.24 -3.44
C ARG A 20 5.52 -7.87 -4.01
N LEU A 21 4.59 -6.93 -4.02
CA LEU A 21 4.86 -5.54 -4.44
C LEU A 21 5.92 -4.89 -3.54
N ARG A 22 5.80 -5.09 -2.22
CA ARG A 22 6.76 -4.58 -1.25
C ARG A 22 8.15 -5.18 -1.44
N ALA A 23 8.23 -6.49 -1.71
CA ALA A 23 9.50 -7.15 -2.02
C ALA A 23 10.15 -6.61 -3.31
N ARG A 24 9.33 -6.17 -4.26
CA ARG A 24 9.78 -5.51 -5.51
C ARG A 24 10.13 -4.03 -5.33
N GLY A 25 9.88 -3.44 -4.16
CA GLY A 25 10.05 -2.00 -3.91
C GLY A 25 8.91 -1.12 -4.42
N ASN A 26 7.85 -1.72 -4.98
CA ASN A 26 6.70 -1.03 -5.57
C ASN A 26 5.51 -1.01 -4.60
N ALA A 27 5.74 -0.84 -3.30
CA ALA A 27 4.66 -0.71 -2.32
C ALA A 27 4.55 0.72 -1.81
N PRO A 28 3.34 1.15 -1.40
CA PRO A 28 3.16 2.45 -0.75
C PRO A 28 3.96 2.54 0.55
N ARG A 29 4.29 3.77 0.96
CA ARG A 29 5.05 4.01 2.19
C ARG A 29 4.30 3.47 3.40
N CYS A 30 4.92 2.51 4.07
CA CYS A 30 4.42 1.88 5.28
C CYS A 30 5.11 2.50 6.50
N LEU A 31 4.32 3.07 7.41
CA LEU A 31 4.80 3.58 8.70
C LEU A 31 4.72 2.44 9.72
N LYS A 32 5.87 2.02 10.22
CA LYS A 32 5.96 1.12 11.37
C LYS A 32 5.85 1.96 12.64
N LEU A 33 4.80 1.75 13.42
CA LEU A 33 4.65 2.38 14.73
C LEU A 33 5.53 1.66 15.77
N PRO A 34 5.89 2.34 16.87
CA PRO A 34 6.64 1.73 17.96
C PRO A 34 5.91 0.54 18.63
N ASN A 35 4.58 0.46 18.48
CA ASN A 35 3.77 -0.68 18.92
C ASN A 35 3.81 -1.89 17.96
N GLY A 36 4.64 -1.86 16.92
CA GLY A 36 4.78 -2.93 15.93
C GLY A 36 3.68 -2.96 14.86
N GLN A 37 2.69 -2.08 14.93
CA GLN A 37 1.64 -1.98 13.90
C GLN A 37 2.15 -1.24 12.67
N ILE A 38 1.66 -1.66 11.51
CA ILE A 38 1.92 -0.95 10.24
C ILE A 38 0.69 -0.11 9.89
N ARG A 39 0.92 1.18 9.69
CA ARG A 39 -0.07 2.15 9.19
C ARG A 39 0.39 2.68 7.84
N ILE A 40 -0.58 2.98 6.98
CA ILE A 40 -0.34 3.62 5.68
C ILE A 40 -1.12 4.93 5.69
N ARG A 41 -0.52 6.04 5.24
CA ARG A 41 -1.28 7.28 5.07
C ARG A 41 -2.07 7.16 3.77
N ARG A 42 -3.28 7.74 3.75
CA ARG A 42 -4.12 7.83 2.55
C ARG A 42 -3.34 8.47 1.40
N ALA A 43 -2.71 9.61 1.66
CA ALA A 43 -1.88 10.32 0.66
C ALA A 43 -0.72 9.47 0.09
N ASP A 44 -0.07 8.64 0.91
CA ASP A 44 1.01 7.74 0.43
C ASP A 44 0.46 6.62 -0.46
N LEU A 45 -0.77 6.16 -0.18
CA LEU A 45 -1.46 5.16 -0.99
C LEU A 45 -1.93 5.78 -2.32
N ASP A 46 -2.51 6.99 -2.28
CA ASP A 46 -2.99 7.70 -3.47
C ASP A 46 -1.83 8.07 -4.40
N ALA A 47 -0.74 8.62 -3.86
CA ALA A 47 0.47 8.92 -4.65
C ALA A 47 1.10 7.67 -5.26
N TRP A 48 1.01 6.52 -4.57
CA TRP A 48 1.43 5.25 -5.13
C TRP A 48 0.50 4.77 -6.25
N PHE A 49 -0.82 4.96 -6.10
CA PHE A 49 -1.80 4.66 -7.14
C PHE A 49 -1.55 5.48 -8.40
N GLU A 50 -1.32 6.79 -8.27
CA GLU A 50 -0.96 7.67 -9.39
C GLU A 50 0.32 7.21 -10.10
N GLY A 51 1.32 6.74 -9.35
CA GLY A 51 2.55 6.20 -9.93
C GLY A 51 2.41 4.80 -10.55
N CYS A 52 1.37 4.06 -10.18
CA CYS A 52 1.07 2.72 -10.71
C CYS A 52 0.00 2.74 -11.81
N GLU A 53 -0.69 3.85 -12.00
CA GLU A 53 -1.60 4.07 -13.12
C GLU A 53 -0.77 4.13 -14.41
N VAL A 54 -0.63 2.98 -15.04
CA VAL A 54 -0.10 2.89 -16.40
C VAL A 54 -1.28 3.19 -17.31
N PRO A 55 -1.21 4.16 -18.23
CA PRO A 55 -2.29 4.40 -19.18
C PRO A 55 -2.57 3.11 -19.93
N ALA A 56 -3.82 2.65 -19.86
CA ALA A 56 -4.27 1.52 -20.67
C ALA A 56 -4.23 1.99 -22.13
N CYS A 57 -3.26 1.48 -22.90
CA CYS A 57 -3.22 1.63 -24.35
C CYS A 57 -4.38 0.88 -25.02
#